data_AF-A0A7S1RZ45-F1
#
_entry.id   AF-A0A7S1RZ45-F1
#
_cell.length_a   1.000
_cell.length_b   1.000
_cell.length_c   1.000
_cell.angle_alpha   90.00
_cell.angle_beta   90.00
_cell.angle_gamma   90.00
#
_symmetry.space_group_name_H-M   'P 1'
#
loop_
_entity.id
_entity.type
_entity.pdbx_description
1 polymer ?
#
loop_
_entity_poly.entity_id
_entity_poly.type
_entity_poly.pdbx_seq_one_letter_code
_entity_poly.pdbx_strand_id
1 'polypeptide(L)'
;RNLSLRTCSHADYYPDVANTGSITAASELSCKMWSSAFVSQKLNASPVEPDADCRMANEHAVKLAEESAAPWTLARFRRLGRGWCFASDVPTVGGDEQHWVFKDALVLEDNSTCMTVSSPVLKTPLAGQPYPGRHYCKLLSPARVLDWMMTDSLKKQPSADVHAADLPVVI
;
A
#
# COMPACT_ATOMS: atom_id res chain seq x y z
N ARG A 1 17.40 28.81 5.47
CA ARG A 1 16.91 28.46 4.11
C ARG A 1 15.47 27.99 4.27
N ASN A 2 14.51 28.58 3.56
CA ASN A 2 13.12 28.14 3.62
C ASN A 2 12.92 26.97 2.65
N LEU A 3 12.51 25.82 3.16
CA LEU A 3 12.10 24.68 2.34
C LEU A 3 10.64 24.90 1.92
N SER A 4 10.38 24.90 0.62
CA SER A 4 9.01 24.89 0.08
C SER A 4 8.77 23.56 -0.59
N LEU A 5 7.82 22.78 -0.06
CA LEU A 5 7.38 21.53 -0.64
C LEU A 5 6.03 21.77 -1.32
N ARG A 6 5.92 21.38 -2.59
CA ARG A 6 4.62 21.29 -3.30
C ARG A 6 4.25 19.82 -3.40
N THR A 7 3.11 19.47 -2.82
CA THR A 7 2.49 18.16 -2.98
C THR A 7 1.30 18.31 -3.92
N CYS A 8 1.10 17.31 -4.78
CA CYS A 8 -0.07 17.21 -5.65
C CYS A 8 -0.66 15.83 -5.43
N SER A 9 -1.99 15.74 -5.35
CA SER A 9 -2.71 14.47 -5.28
C SER A 9 -3.78 14.43 -6.37
N HIS A 10 -4.03 13.24 -6.88
CA HIS A 10 -5.13 12.94 -7.79
C HIS A 10 -5.81 11.68 -7.25
N ALA A 11 -7.13 11.70 -7.13
CA ALA A 11 -7.92 10.55 -6.78
C ALA A 11 -8.64 10.07 -8.03
N ASP A 12 -8.48 8.80 -8.37
CA ASP A 12 -9.24 8.14 -9.43
C ASP A 12 -10.31 7.27 -8.78
N TYR A 13 -11.54 7.38 -9.27
CA TYR A 13 -12.70 6.68 -8.73
C TYR A 13 -13.29 5.81 -9.83
N TYR A 14 -13.63 4.56 -9.51
CA TYR A 14 -14.35 3.71 -10.46
C TYR A 14 -15.66 4.39 -10.88
N PRO A 15 -16.01 4.41 -12.19
CA PRO A 15 -17.28 4.92 -12.64
C PRO A 15 -18.42 4.00 -12.15
N ASP A 16 -19.00 4.30 -10.98
CA ASP A 16 -20.23 3.67 -10.50
C ASP A 16 -21.45 4.29 -11.20
N VAL A 17 -21.75 3.78 -12.41
CA VAL A 17 -22.92 4.21 -13.21
C VAL A 17 -24.27 3.91 -12.54
N ALA A 18 -24.29 3.11 -11.47
CA ALA A 18 -25.50 2.74 -10.73
C ALA A 18 -25.59 3.40 -9.33
N ASN A 19 -24.64 4.29 -8.99
CA ASN A 19 -24.57 5.12 -7.79
C ASN A 19 -25.35 4.56 -6.58
N THR A 20 -24.83 3.49 -6.00
CA THR A 20 -25.43 2.85 -4.80
C THR A 20 -24.78 3.31 -3.48
N GLY A 21 -23.95 4.35 -3.51
CA GLY A 21 -23.44 4.98 -2.29
C GLY A 21 -22.28 4.26 -1.58
N SER A 22 -21.56 3.38 -2.27
CA SER A 22 -20.35 2.76 -1.72
C SER A 22 -19.10 3.53 -2.17
N ILE A 23 -18.68 4.52 -1.39
CA ILE A 23 -17.32 5.05 -1.53
C ILE A 23 -16.38 3.97 -0.98
N THR A 24 -15.85 3.12 -1.84
CA THR A 24 -14.86 2.11 -1.48
C THR A 24 -13.53 2.78 -1.17
N ALA A 25 -12.80 2.32 -0.15
CA ALA A 25 -11.45 2.80 0.09
C ALA A 25 -10.57 2.61 -1.15
N ALA A 26 -9.66 3.56 -1.39
CA ALA A 26 -8.69 3.45 -2.48
C ALA A 26 -7.91 2.14 -2.36
N SER A 27 -7.82 1.38 -3.45
CA SER A 27 -7.08 0.11 -3.50
C SER A 27 -5.59 0.30 -3.25
N GLU A 28 -5.05 1.46 -3.64
CA GLU A 28 -3.66 1.85 -3.43
C GLU A 28 -3.51 3.38 -3.53
N LEU A 29 -2.37 3.88 -3.06
CA LEU A 29 -1.89 5.25 -3.26
C LEU A 29 -0.62 5.20 -4.12
N SER A 30 -0.65 5.83 -5.29
CA SER A 30 0.53 5.91 -6.17
C SER A 30 1.33 7.18 -5.88
N CYS A 31 2.46 7.05 -5.20
CA CYS A 31 3.26 8.18 -4.76
C CYS A 31 4.52 8.37 -5.62
N LYS A 32 4.66 9.58 -6.20
CA LYS A 32 5.88 10.03 -6.90
C LYS A 32 6.59 11.06 -6.03
N MET A 33 7.72 10.69 -5.43
CA MET A 33 8.40 11.50 -4.42
C MET A 33 9.85 11.80 -4.82
N TRP A 34 10.46 12.78 -4.17
CA TRP A 34 11.92 12.92 -4.18
C TRP A 34 12.52 11.92 -3.19
N SER A 35 13.62 11.26 -3.57
CA SER A 35 14.32 10.35 -2.67
C SER A 35 15.02 11.12 -1.55
N SER A 36 15.18 10.48 -0.38
CA SER A 36 15.95 11.01 0.75
C SER A 36 17.34 11.47 0.30
N ALA A 37 18.03 10.63 -0.47
CA ALA A 37 19.35 10.91 -1.02
C ALA A 37 19.39 12.16 -1.93
N PHE A 38 18.37 12.35 -2.78
CA PHE A 38 18.28 13.55 -3.62
C PHE A 38 18.07 14.82 -2.79
N VAL A 39 17.15 14.76 -1.82
CA VAL A 39 16.89 15.88 -0.91
C VAL A 39 18.15 16.23 -0.11
N SER A 40 18.84 15.23 0.45
CA SER A 40 20.08 15.38 1.18
C SER A 40 21.18 16.05 0.35
N GLN A 41 21.35 15.62 -0.90
CA GLN A 41 22.32 16.25 -1.81
C GLN A 41 21.98 17.72 -2.09
N LYS A 42 20.71 18.05 -2.32
CA LYS A 42 20.29 19.42 -2.66
C LYS A 42 20.34 20.36 -1.46
N LEU A 43 20.05 19.86 -0.26
CA LEU A 43 20.02 20.67 0.94
C LEU A 43 21.35 20.71 1.68
N ASN A 44 22.30 19.85 1.32
CA ASN A 44 23.53 19.59 2.07
C ASN A 44 23.21 19.21 3.53
N ALA A 45 22.31 18.24 3.69
CA ALA A 45 21.80 17.78 4.98
C ALA A 45 21.78 16.26 5.04
N SER A 46 21.99 15.69 6.22
CA SER A 46 21.86 14.25 6.45
C SER A 46 20.38 13.89 6.60
N PRO A 47 19.91 12.81 5.96
CA PRO A 47 18.56 12.34 6.17
C PRO A 47 18.45 11.73 7.58
N VAL A 48 17.32 11.97 8.25
CA VAL A 48 17.03 11.28 9.53
C VAL A 48 16.82 9.79 9.29
N GLU A 49 16.10 9.47 8.22
CA GLU A 49 15.83 8.11 7.76
C GLU A 49 16.42 7.92 6.35
N PRO A 50 17.72 7.60 6.22
CA PRO A 50 18.38 7.41 4.92
C PRO A 50 17.71 6.32 4.08
N ASP A 51 17.25 5.27 4.75
CA ASP A 51 16.76 4.03 4.15
C ASP A 51 15.22 3.93 4.10
N ALA A 52 14.52 5.07 4.23
CA ALA A 52 13.06 5.10 4.12
C ALA A 52 12.59 4.47 2.80
N ASP A 53 12.01 3.28 2.91
CA ASP A 53 11.53 2.43 1.82
C ASP A 53 9.99 2.46 1.76
N CYS A 54 9.40 1.88 0.70
CA CYS A 54 7.95 1.90 0.52
C CYS A 54 7.27 1.04 1.60
N ARG A 55 7.91 -0.05 2.01
CA ARG A 55 7.52 -0.89 3.15
C ARG A 55 7.31 -0.07 4.43
N MET A 56 8.27 0.75 4.84
CA MET A 56 8.16 1.62 6.03
C MET A 56 6.97 2.58 5.91
N ALA A 57 6.74 3.14 4.72
CA ALA A 57 5.57 4.00 4.50
C ALA A 57 4.25 3.23 4.65
N ASN A 58 4.19 1.95 4.27
CA ASN A 58 3.01 1.10 4.49
C ASN A 58 2.81 0.73 5.96
N GLU A 59 3.89 0.47 6.70
CA GLU A 59 3.83 0.29 8.16
C GLU A 59 3.24 1.54 8.84
N HIS A 60 3.67 2.73 8.39
CA HIS A 60 3.11 4.00 8.85
C HIS A 60 1.63 4.18 8.47
N ALA A 61 1.21 3.71 7.29
CA ALA A 61 -0.21 3.75 6.91
C ALA A 61 -1.07 2.91 7.85
N VAL A 62 -0.58 1.73 8.28
CA VAL A 62 -1.27 0.90 9.27
C VAL A 62 -1.30 1.58 10.63
N LYS A 63 -0.17 2.13 11.09
CA LYS A 63 -0.12 2.87 12.35
C LYS A 63 -1.12 4.03 12.38
N LEU A 64 -1.17 4.82 11.31
CA LEU A 64 -2.10 5.94 11.18
C LEU A 64 -3.57 5.48 11.23
N ALA A 65 -3.88 4.34 10.59
CA ALA A 65 -5.20 3.74 10.65
C ALA A 65 -5.55 3.23 12.06
N GLU A 66 -4.61 2.58 12.77
CA GLU A 66 -4.83 2.17 14.16
C GLU A 66 -5.09 3.36 15.08
N GLU A 67 -4.36 4.47 14.91
CA GLU A 67 -4.56 5.71 15.65
C GLU A 67 -5.90 6.38 15.34
N SER A 68 -6.41 6.19 14.12
CA SER A 68 -7.68 6.75 13.66
C SER A 68 -8.89 5.85 13.98
N ALA A 69 -8.67 4.57 14.28
CA ALA A 69 -9.73 3.61 14.51
C ALA A 69 -10.47 3.89 15.82
N ALA A 70 -11.79 3.66 15.83
CA ALA A 70 -12.55 3.69 17.09
C ALA A 70 -11.96 2.67 18.08
N PRO A 71 -11.83 2.98 19.39
CA PRO A 71 -11.13 2.11 20.34
C PRO A 71 -11.67 0.67 20.38
N TRP A 72 -12.99 0.50 20.25
CA TRP A 72 -13.63 -0.82 20.21
C TRP A 72 -13.34 -1.59 18.92
N THR A 73 -13.18 -0.90 17.77
CA THR A 73 -12.81 -1.50 16.50
C THR A 73 -11.38 -2.03 16.57
N LEU A 74 -10.44 -1.21 17.06
CA LEU A 74 -9.05 -1.60 17.25
C LEU A 74 -8.92 -2.76 18.25
N ALA A 75 -9.65 -2.71 19.37
CA ALA A 75 -9.64 -3.79 20.36
C ALA A 75 -10.19 -5.11 19.77
N ARG A 76 -11.27 -5.06 18.98
CA ARG A 76 -11.82 -6.23 18.30
C ARG A 76 -10.84 -6.80 17.27
N PHE A 77 -10.24 -5.92 16.45
CA PHE A 77 -9.23 -6.29 15.47
C PHE A 77 -8.04 -6.98 16.13
N ARG A 78 -7.44 -6.39 17.18
CA ARG A 78 -6.31 -6.99 17.88
C ARG A 78 -6.62 -8.34 18.53
N ARG A 79 -7.88 -8.57 18.93
CA ARG A 79 -8.30 -9.82 19.58
C ARG A 79 -8.60 -10.94 18.59
N LEU A 80 -9.20 -10.61 17.45
CA LEU A 80 -9.82 -11.60 16.56
C LEU A 80 -9.34 -11.53 15.10
N GLY A 81 -8.77 -10.40 14.72
CA GLY A 81 -8.38 -10.11 13.35
C GLY A 81 -7.02 -10.69 12.99
N ARG A 82 -6.87 -11.03 11.71
CA ARG A 82 -5.57 -11.27 11.08
C ARG A 82 -4.81 -9.96 10.91
N GLY A 83 -3.52 -9.98 11.25
CA GLY A 83 -2.66 -8.80 11.27
C GLY A 83 -2.17 -8.38 9.88
N TRP A 84 -1.05 -7.67 9.84
CA TRP A 84 -0.36 -7.23 8.64
C TRP A 84 1.04 -7.86 8.57
N CYS A 85 1.45 -8.26 7.38
CA CYS A 85 2.81 -8.72 7.11
C CYS A 85 3.42 -7.84 6.02
N PHE A 86 4.55 -7.23 6.30
CA PHE A 86 5.19 -6.32 5.34
C PHE A 86 6.37 -7.02 4.68
N ALA A 87 6.22 -7.31 3.38
CA ALA A 87 7.29 -7.88 2.57
C ALA A 87 8.29 -6.80 2.15
N SER A 88 9.47 -7.22 1.71
CA SER A 88 10.44 -6.33 1.07
C SER A 88 9.85 -5.72 -0.21
N ASP A 89 10.27 -4.49 -0.51
CA ASP A 89 9.93 -3.81 -1.75
C ASP A 89 10.45 -4.59 -2.97
N VAL A 90 9.65 -4.62 -4.04
CA VAL A 90 9.96 -5.33 -5.27
C VAL A 90 10.39 -4.32 -6.34
N PRO A 91 11.65 -4.34 -6.81
CA PRO A 91 12.06 -3.42 -7.87
C PRO A 91 11.23 -3.63 -9.15
N THR A 92 10.67 -2.55 -9.70
CA THR A 92 10.00 -2.63 -11.00
C THR A 92 11.02 -2.99 -12.09
N VAL A 93 10.68 -3.99 -12.93
CA VAL A 93 11.50 -4.43 -14.06
C VAL A 93 11.05 -3.72 -15.34
N GLY A 94 11.97 -3.05 -16.04
CA GLY A 94 11.71 -2.49 -17.38
C GLY A 94 10.69 -1.32 -17.43
N GLY A 95 10.37 -0.73 -16.28
CA GLY A 95 9.41 0.37 -16.18
C GLY A 95 10.00 1.70 -16.66
N ASP A 96 9.40 2.26 -17.71
CA ASP A 96 9.52 3.68 -17.99
C ASP A 96 8.69 4.47 -16.97
N GLU A 97 9.31 5.49 -16.39
CA GLU A 97 8.76 6.33 -15.32
C GLU A 97 7.35 6.88 -15.60
N GLN A 98 7.03 7.05 -16.87
CA GLN A 98 5.74 7.56 -17.35
C GLN A 98 4.61 6.54 -17.16
N HIS A 99 4.89 5.25 -17.33
CA HIS A 99 3.87 4.20 -17.25
C HIS A 99 3.89 3.40 -15.94
N TRP A 100 4.88 3.58 -15.07
CA TRP A 100 4.95 2.89 -13.76
C TRP A 100 3.63 2.96 -12.98
N VAL A 101 2.97 4.12 -13.00
CA VAL A 101 1.69 4.32 -12.30
C VAL A 101 0.56 3.41 -12.82
N PHE A 102 0.63 2.97 -14.09
CA PHE A 102 -0.39 2.16 -14.74
C PHE A 102 -0.01 0.68 -14.87
N LYS A 103 1.29 0.34 -14.81
CA LYS A 103 1.80 -1.02 -15.05
C LYS A 103 1.94 -1.84 -13.78
N ASP A 104 2.32 -1.18 -12.69
CA ASP A 104 2.54 -1.83 -11.41
C ASP A 104 1.39 -1.54 -10.45
N ALA A 105 1.17 -2.43 -9.48
CA ALA A 105 0.16 -2.29 -8.45
C ALA A 105 0.67 -2.79 -7.10
N LEU A 106 0.14 -2.21 -6.02
CA LEU A 106 0.34 -2.73 -4.67
C LEU A 106 -0.17 -4.17 -4.61
N VAL A 107 0.66 -5.08 -4.10
CA VAL A 107 0.28 -6.48 -3.94
C VAL A 107 -0.27 -6.67 -2.52
N LEU A 108 -1.48 -7.21 -2.45
CA LEU A 108 -2.17 -7.56 -1.21
C LEU A 108 -2.56 -9.05 -1.27
N GLU A 109 -1.91 -9.87 -0.44
CA GLU A 109 -2.12 -11.32 -0.38
C GLU A 109 -2.66 -11.70 1.00
N ASP A 110 -3.93 -12.08 1.09
CA ASP A 110 -4.53 -12.58 2.33
C ASP A 110 -4.09 -14.03 2.57
N ASN A 111 -3.46 -14.29 3.70
CA ASN A 111 -3.10 -15.62 4.15
C ASN A 111 -3.77 -15.95 5.49
N SER A 112 -3.48 -17.12 6.07
CA SER A 112 -4.14 -17.57 7.30
C SER A 112 -3.81 -16.74 8.54
N THR A 113 -2.74 -15.95 8.54
CA THR A 113 -2.26 -15.19 9.70
C THR A 113 -2.34 -13.68 9.53
N CYS A 114 -2.16 -13.17 8.31
CA CYS A 114 -2.08 -11.74 8.01
C CYS A 114 -2.43 -11.42 6.56
N MET A 115 -2.64 -10.13 6.28
CA MET A 115 -2.56 -9.57 4.94
C MET A 115 -1.10 -9.22 4.64
N THR A 116 -0.49 -9.91 3.68
CA THR A 116 0.84 -9.58 3.18
C THR A 116 0.77 -8.40 2.22
N VAL A 117 1.59 -7.39 2.47
CA VAL A 117 1.69 -6.16 1.67
C VAL A 117 3.07 -6.11 1.03
N SER A 118 3.12 -6.00 -0.29
CA SER A 118 4.36 -5.78 -1.04
C SER A 118 4.20 -4.63 -2.03
N SER A 119 5.21 -3.77 -2.09
CA SER A 119 5.21 -2.58 -2.93
C SER A 119 6.17 -2.73 -4.10
N PRO A 120 5.71 -2.61 -5.35
CA PRO A 120 6.61 -2.33 -6.45
C PRO A 120 7.24 -0.94 -6.25
N VAL A 121 8.56 -0.88 -6.41
CA VAL A 121 9.36 0.33 -6.21
C VAL A 121 10.14 0.67 -7.47
N LEU A 122 10.10 1.96 -7.84
CA LEU A 122 10.99 2.52 -8.85
C LEU A 122 11.83 3.63 -8.20
N LYS A 123 13.14 3.43 -8.13
CA LYS A 123 14.11 4.45 -7.70
C LYS A 123 14.95 4.85 -8.90
N THR A 124 15.01 6.15 -9.18
CA THR A 124 15.84 6.67 -10.28
C THR A 124 17.20 7.14 -9.76
N PRO A 125 18.27 7.07 -10.57
CA PRO A 125 19.60 7.55 -10.20
C PRO A 125 19.59 9.05 -9.84
N LEU A 126 20.54 9.50 -9.01
CA LEU A 126 20.64 10.90 -8.58
C LEU A 126 21.03 11.88 -9.70
N ALA A 127 21.53 11.38 -10.83
CA ALA A 127 21.92 12.15 -12.00
C ALA A 127 21.45 11.45 -13.28
N GLY A 128 21.19 12.23 -14.34
CA GLY A 128 20.70 11.73 -15.63
C GLY A 128 19.28 12.22 -15.96
N GLN A 129 18.79 11.81 -17.13
CA GLN A 129 17.45 12.10 -17.65
C GLN A 129 16.58 10.83 -17.63
N PRO A 130 15.24 10.96 -17.58
CA PRO A 130 14.47 12.20 -17.63
C PRO A 130 14.20 12.87 -16.27
N TYR A 131 14.20 12.12 -15.16
CA TYR A 131 13.89 12.69 -13.84
C TYR A 131 14.77 12.07 -12.74
N PRO A 132 15.87 12.72 -12.36
CA PRO A 132 16.82 12.15 -11.40
C PRO A 132 16.28 12.16 -9.98
N GLY A 133 16.68 11.21 -9.15
CA GLY A 133 16.46 11.25 -7.70
C GLY A 133 15.00 11.12 -7.25
N ARG A 134 14.17 10.49 -8.07
CA ARG A 134 12.78 10.12 -7.75
C ARG A 134 12.70 8.78 -7.03
N HIS A 135 11.71 8.67 -6.15
CA HIS A 135 11.31 7.46 -5.45
C HIS A 135 9.81 7.27 -5.63
N TYR A 136 9.44 6.17 -6.27
CA TYR A 136 8.08 5.80 -6.61
C TYR A 136 7.63 4.64 -5.73
N CYS A 137 6.50 4.80 -5.06
CA CYS A 137 5.94 3.79 -4.17
C CYS A 137 4.45 3.60 -4.44
N LYS A 138 4.04 2.34 -4.63
CA LYS A 138 2.63 1.96 -4.43
C LYS A 138 2.43 1.73 -2.96
N LEU A 139 1.52 2.47 -2.34
CA LEU A 139 1.34 2.46 -0.90
C LEU A 139 -0.07 2.03 -0.52
N LEU A 140 -0.17 1.45 0.66
CA LEU A 140 -1.41 1.08 1.30
C LEU A 140 -2.17 2.35 1.74
N SER A 141 -3.45 2.43 1.39
CA SER A 141 -4.33 3.49 1.86
C SER A 141 -4.71 3.26 3.33
N PRO A 142 -4.57 4.25 4.23
CA PRO A 142 -5.06 4.13 5.61
C PRO A 142 -6.55 3.79 5.69
N ALA A 143 -7.37 4.25 4.73
CA ALA A 143 -8.78 3.87 4.65
C ALA A 143 -8.96 2.38 4.35
N ARG A 144 -8.12 1.82 3.46
CA ARG A 144 -8.13 0.37 3.15
C ARG A 144 -7.71 -0.46 4.35
N VAL A 145 -6.79 0.06 5.17
CA VAL A 145 -6.42 -0.58 6.44
C VAL A 145 -7.62 -0.63 7.39
N LEU A 146 -8.33 0.48 7.55
CA LEU A 146 -9.52 0.53 8.39
C LEU A 146 -10.59 -0.45 7.91
N ASP A 147 -10.84 -0.51 6.60
CA ASP A 147 -11.77 -1.48 6.01
C ASP A 147 -11.38 -2.92 6.37
N TRP A 148 -10.11 -3.28 6.20
CA TRP A 148 -9.57 -4.60 6.59
C TRP A 148 -9.84 -4.90 8.07
N MET A 149 -9.48 -3.98 8.97
CA MET A 149 -9.67 -4.11 10.42
C MET A 149 -11.14 -4.29 10.82
N MET A 150 -12.05 -3.67 10.07
CA MET A 150 -13.49 -3.72 10.33
C MET A 150 -14.17 -4.96 9.75
N THR A 151 -13.59 -5.57 8.72
CA THR A 151 -14.27 -6.55 7.87
C THR A 151 -13.46 -7.83 7.64
N ASP A 152 -12.70 -7.90 6.54
CA ASP A 152 -12.11 -9.12 5.99
C ASP A 152 -11.12 -9.81 6.94
N SER A 153 -10.45 -9.05 7.81
CA SER A 153 -9.53 -9.60 8.82
C SER A 153 -10.22 -10.51 9.83
N LEU A 154 -11.54 -10.35 10.01
CA LEU A 154 -12.35 -11.07 11.01
C LEU A 154 -13.04 -12.30 10.41
N LYS A 155 -13.02 -12.48 9.09
CA LYS A 155 -13.58 -13.65 8.43
C LYS A 155 -12.75 -14.89 8.79
N LYS A 156 -13.41 -15.99 9.12
CA LYS A 156 -12.73 -17.28 9.25
C LYS A 156 -12.25 -17.69 7.86
N GLN A 157 -10.97 -18.03 7.72
CA GLN A 157 -10.51 -18.66 6.49
C GLN A 157 -11.28 -19.99 6.31
N PRO A 158 -11.68 -20.35 5.09
CA PRO A 158 -12.11 -21.71 4.82
C PRO A 158 -10.99 -22.62 5.34
N SER A 159 -11.31 -23.53 6.25
CA SER A 159 -10.38 -24.60 6.59
C SER A 159 -10.00 -25.29 5.27
N ALA A 160 -8.71 -25.53 5.04
CA ALA A 160 -8.22 -26.25 3.87
C ALA A 160 -8.81 -27.67 3.71
N ASP A 161 -9.68 -28.11 4.63
CA ASP A 161 -10.25 -29.44 4.74
C ASP A 161 -11.77 -29.53 4.45
N VAL A 162 -12.33 -28.69 3.57
CA VAL A 162 -13.73 -28.86 3.15
C VAL A 162 -13.87 -28.79 1.63
N HIS A 163 -14.03 -29.99 1.04
CA HIS A 163 -14.41 -30.35 -0.34
C HIS A 163 -13.30 -30.67 -1.37
N ALA A 164 -12.58 -31.76 -1.11
CA ALA A 164 -12.32 -32.79 -2.12
C ALA A 164 -13.14 -34.05 -1.83
N ALA A 165 -14.47 -33.90 -1.72
CA ALA A 165 -15.40 -35.03 -1.70
C ALA A 165 -16.82 -34.54 -2.04
N ASP A 166 -17.42 -35.21 -3.01
CA ASP A 166 -18.85 -35.32 -3.31
C ASP A 166 -19.57 -34.09 -3.90
N LEU A 167 -19.46 -33.96 -5.23
CA LEU A 167 -20.62 -33.59 -6.06
C LEU A 167 -20.93 -34.79 -6.97
N PRO A 168 -22.13 -35.41 -6.89
CA PRO A 168 -22.52 -36.42 -7.85
C PRO A 168 -22.76 -35.74 -9.22
N VAL A 169 -22.08 -36.24 -10.23
CA VAL A 169 -22.40 -35.96 -11.63
C VAL A 169 -23.77 -36.57 -11.91
N VAL A 170 -24.79 -35.73 -12.03
CA VAL A 170 -26.07 -36.13 -12.63
C VAL A 170 -25.88 -36.01 -14.13
N ILE A 171 -25.86 -37.16 -14.81
CA ILE A 171 -25.99 -37.31 -16.26
C ILE A 171 -27.48 -37.32 -16.59
#